data_AF-A0A3N9UJI2-F1
#
_entry.id   AF-A0A3N9UJI2-F1
#
_cell.length_a   1.000
_cell.length_b   1.000
_cell.length_c   1.000
_cell.angle_alpha   90.00
_cell.angle_beta   90.00
_cell.angle_gamma   90.00
#
_symmetry.space_group_name_H-M   'P 1'
#
loop_
_entity.id
_entity.type
_entity.pdbx_description
1 polymer ?
#
loop_
_entity_poly.entity_id
_entity_poly.type
_entity_poly.pdbx_seq_one_letter_code
_entity_poly.pdbx_strand_id
1 'polypeptide(L)'
;MNTLGEKIMTARKIKGLSLRELGNKIGMSHSQLSRVERGLNNPSNSLLKKIADELDLDMEELLILCDPNSNNLEYPGKLQRIHYKNTDYVKRRYNILLRDNFTCQACGVTAPSAPLEVSNIIPLSLGGNTTIENSITLCSNCHKGRELQISESGLEDDIFVKRFNIDLSDYRDLK
;
A
#
# COMPACT_ATOMS: atom_id res chain seq x y z
N MET A 1 10.30 -19.48 2.86
CA MET A 1 11.60 -19.00 2.37
C MET A 1 11.33 -17.76 1.55
N ASN A 2 11.64 -16.61 2.14
CA ASN A 2 11.62 -15.31 1.48
C ASN A 2 12.52 -14.42 2.35
N THR A 3 13.83 -14.65 2.27
CA THR A 3 14.81 -14.00 3.14
C THR A 3 15.28 -12.69 2.51
N LEU A 4 15.57 -11.68 3.34
CA LEU A 4 16.14 -10.39 2.92
C LEU A 4 17.31 -10.54 1.93
N GLY A 5 18.18 -11.52 2.17
CA GLY A 5 19.33 -11.81 1.32
C GLY A 5 18.96 -12.22 -0.11
N GLU A 6 17.88 -13.00 -0.30
CA GLU A 6 17.41 -13.43 -1.61
C GLU A 6 16.90 -12.25 -2.44
N LYS A 7 16.23 -11.28 -1.80
CA LYS A 7 15.80 -10.04 -2.47
C LYS A 7 16.97 -9.17 -2.89
N ILE A 8 17.93 -8.95 -1.99
CA ILE A 8 19.16 -8.20 -2.31
C ILE A 8 19.88 -8.86 -3.50
N MET A 9 20.02 -10.19 -3.47
CA MET A 9 20.63 -10.95 -4.56
C MET A 9 19.87 -10.79 -5.88
N THR A 10 18.54 -10.87 -5.84
CA THR A 10 17.68 -10.78 -7.02
C THR A 10 17.77 -9.40 -7.66
N ALA A 11 17.61 -8.35 -6.86
CA ALA A 11 17.71 -6.97 -7.31
C ALA A 11 19.10 -6.65 -7.88
N ARG A 12 20.16 -7.11 -7.21
CA ARG A 12 21.54 -6.97 -7.71
C ARG A 12 21.70 -7.60 -9.10
N LYS A 13 21.17 -8.81 -9.30
CA LYS A 13 21.24 -9.51 -10.60
C LYS A 13 20.41 -8.82 -11.68
N ILE A 14 19.22 -8.31 -11.35
CA ILE A 14 18.38 -7.54 -12.28
C ILE A 14 19.09 -6.28 -12.76
N LYS A 15 19.80 -5.59 -11.86
CA LYS A 15 20.67 -4.45 -12.21
C LYS A 15 21.98 -4.85 -12.91
N GLY A 16 22.23 -6.14 -13.15
CA GLY A 16 23.42 -6.63 -13.83
C GLY A 16 24.72 -6.49 -13.03
N LEU A 17 24.64 -6.29 -11.71
CA LEU A 17 25.82 -6.06 -10.87
C LEU A 17 26.40 -7.38 -10.35
N SER A 18 27.72 -7.51 -10.37
CA SER A 18 28.45 -8.53 -9.64
C SER A 18 28.52 -8.21 -8.14
N LEU A 19 28.84 -9.22 -7.32
CA LEU A 19 29.08 -9.04 -5.88
C LEU A 19 30.22 -8.04 -5.58
N ARG A 20 31.25 -7.98 -6.45
CA ARG A 20 32.37 -7.04 -6.28
C ARG A 20 31.94 -5.61 -6.60
N GLU A 21 31.15 -5.42 -7.64
CA GLU A 21 30.66 -4.09 -8.03
C GLU A 21 29.71 -3.51 -6.97
N LEU A 22 28.71 -4.28 -6.52
CA LEU A 22 27.83 -3.81 -5.46
C LEU A 22 28.61 -3.59 -4.15
N GLY A 23 29.52 -4.50 -3.80
CA GLY A 23 30.39 -4.36 -2.64
C GLY A 23 31.20 -3.05 -2.67
N ASN A 24 31.85 -2.76 -3.79
CA ASN A 24 32.63 -1.52 -3.96
C ASN A 24 31.76 -0.27 -3.82
N LYS A 25 30.54 -0.29 -4.38
CA LYS A 25 29.58 0.83 -4.32
C LYS A 25 29.10 1.13 -2.89
N ILE A 26 28.84 0.11 -2.08
CA ILE A 26 28.37 0.27 -0.68
C ILE A 26 29.50 0.34 0.35
N GLY A 27 30.77 0.21 -0.08
CA GLY A 27 31.95 0.23 0.78
C GLY A 27 32.16 -1.06 1.59
N MET A 28 31.89 -2.22 1.01
CA MET A 28 31.95 -3.52 1.67
C MET A 28 32.65 -4.58 0.81
N SER A 29 33.29 -5.58 1.43
CA SER A 29 33.92 -6.66 0.66
C SER A 29 32.87 -7.59 0.05
N HIS A 30 33.16 -8.15 -1.14
CA HIS A 30 32.29 -9.11 -1.82
C HIS A 30 31.98 -10.36 -0.96
N SER A 31 32.90 -10.76 -0.08
CA SER A 31 32.71 -11.89 0.83
C SER A 31 31.74 -11.57 1.97
N GLN A 32 31.76 -10.34 2.50
CA GLN A 32 30.77 -9.85 3.47
C GLN A 32 29.38 -9.73 2.82
N LEU A 33 29.31 -9.22 1.59
CA LEU A 33 28.04 -9.12 0.85
C LEU A 33 27.44 -10.50 0.54
N SER A 34 28.28 -11.47 0.16
CA SER A 34 27.84 -12.85 -0.05
C SER A 34 27.26 -13.51 1.20
N ARG A 35 27.76 -13.17 2.40
CA ARG A 35 27.20 -13.66 3.66
C ARG A 35 25.82 -13.06 3.93
N VAL A 36 25.62 -11.77 3.61
CA VAL A 36 24.32 -11.10 3.71
C VAL A 36 23.31 -11.70 2.74
N GLU A 37 23.67 -11.88 1.46
CA GLU A 37 22.76 -12.45 0.45
C GLU A 37 22.30 -13.88 0.76
N ARG A 38 23.09 -14.63 1.53
CA ARG A 38 22.75 -15.99 1.96
C ARG A 38 22.07 -16.05 3.33
N GLY A 39 21.76 -14.91 3.94
CA GLY A 39 21.14 -14.84 5.26
C GLY A 39 22.05 -15.25 6.42
N LEU A 40 23.36 -15.38 6.19
CA LEU A 40 24.34 -15.75 7.22
C LEU A 40 24.74 -14.58 8.11
N ASN A 41 24.46 -13.34 7.68
CA ASN A 41 24.67 -12.12 8.45
C ASN A 41 23.47 -11.19 8.25
N ASN A 42 22.97 -10.62 9.35
CA ASN A 42 21.96 -9.57 9.30
C ASN A 42 22.64 -8.19 9.19
N PRO A 43 22.48 -7.43 8.10
CA PRO A 43 23.13 -6.13 7.94
C PRO A 43 22.57 -5.09 8.91
N SER A 44 23.40 -4.12 9.32
CA SER A 44 22.91 -2.99 10.10
C SER A 44 21.99 -2.09 9.26
N ASN A 45 21.09 -1.34 9.89
CA ASN A 45 20.20 -0.40 9.20
C ASN A 45 20.95 0.62 8.33
N SER A 46 22.15 1.04 8.75
CA SER A 46 22.98 1.97 7.97
C SER A 46 23.53 1.32 6.69
N LEU A 47 23.84 0.02 6.73
CA LEU A 47 24.31 -0.73 5.57
C LEU A 47 23.14 -1.09 4.65
N LEU A 48 21.98 -1.45 5.22
CA LEU A 48 20.77 -1.75 4.46
C LEU A 48 20.31 -0.54 3.65
N LYS A 49 20.38 0.68 4.21
CA LYS A 49 20.14 1.94 3.48
C LYS A 49 21.02 2.09 2.25
N LYS A 50 22.33 1.91 2.41
CA LYS A 50 23.27 2.00 1.28
C LYS A 50 22.98 0.96 0.19
N ILE A 51 22.60 -0.25 0.58
CA ILE A 51 22.22 -1.31 -0.37
C ILE A 51 20.93 -0.93 -1.10
N ALA A 52 19.94 -0.41 -0.38
CA ALA A 52 18.67 -0.01 -0.96
C ALA A 52 18.81 1.17 -1.92
N ASP A 53 19.54 2.21 -1.50
CA ASP A 53 19.85 3.39 -2.32
C ASP A 53 20.58 2.99 -3.61
N GLU A 54 21.56 2.08 -3.53
CA GLU A 54 22.31 1.64 -4.72
C GLU A 54 21.50 0.69 -5.63
N LEU A 55 20.57 -0.08 -5.06
CA LEU A 55 19.75 -1.03 -5.81
C LEU A 55 18.41 -0.45 -6.28
N ASP A 56 18.15 0.83 -6.05
CA ASP A 56 16.84 1.49 -6.24
C ASP A 56 15.69 0.70 -5.58
N LEU A 57 15.97 0.13 -4.41
CA LEU A 57 14.99 -0.64 -3.65
C LEU A 57 14.35 0.25 -2.59
N ASP A 58 13.04 0.08 -2.42
CA ASP A 58 12.38 0.67 -1.25
C ASP A 58 12.87 -0.06 0.01
N MET A 59 13.44 0.71 0.94
CA MET A 59 13.95 0.24 2.24
C MET A 59 12.91 -0.58 3.00
N GLU A 60 11.63 -0.28 2.82
CA GLU A 60 10.53 -0.95 3.48
C GLU A 60 10.26 -2.34 2.89
N GLU A 61 10.43 -2.52 1.57
CA GLU A 61 10.26 -3.81 0.90
C GLU A 61 11.30 -4.86 1.32
N LEU A 62 12.50 -4.40 1.68
CA LEU A 62 13.59 -5.23 2.22
C LEU A 62 13.33 -5.64 3.68
N LEU A 63 12.75 -4.76 4.51
CA LEU A 63 12.54 -5.00 5.95
C LEU A 63 11.35 -5.91 6.27
N ILE A 64 10.28 -5.85 5.47
CA ILE A 64 9.03 -6.62 5.68
C ILE A 64 9.26 -8.14 5.69
N LEU A 65 10.32 -8.63 5.05
CA LEU A 65 10.64 -10.06 4.96
C LEU A 65 11.50 -10.61 6.09
N CYS A 66 11.98 -9.74 6.98
CA CYS A 66 12.72 -10.17 8.16
C CYS A 66 11.80 -10.56 9.34
N ASP A 67 10.48 -10.40 9.21
CA ASP A 67 9.51 -10.67 10.28
C ASP A 67 8.75 -12.00 10.07
N PRO A 68 9.06 -13.06 10.85
CA PRO A 68 8.40 -14.36 10.72
C PRO A 68 6.93 -14.40 11.20
N ASN A 69 6.36 -13.31 11.76
CA ASN A 69 5.04 -13.32 12.41
C ASN A 69 3.92 -12.56 11.66
N SER A 70 4.03 -12.35 10.35
CA SER A 70 3.06 -11.54 9.59
C SER A 70 1.65 -12.16 9.37
N ASN A 71 1.36 -13.35 9.91
CA ASN A 71 0.14 -14.12 9.59
C ASN A 71 -0.98 -14.15 10.65
N ASN A 72 -0.96 -13.37 11.74
CA ASN A 72 -2.10 -13.33 12.68
C ASN A 72 -2.49 -11.90 13.05
N LEU A 73 -3.60 -11.41 12.48
CA LEU A 73 -4.25 -10.17 12.89
C LEU A 73 -5.74 -10.42 13.16
N GLU A 74 -6.09 -10.69 14.41
CA GLU A 74 -7.40 -10.38 14.98
C GLU A 74 -7.23 -9.21 15.96
N TYR A 75 -8.10 -8.20 15.88
CA TYR A 75 -8.08 -7.02 16.75
C TYR A 75 -9.41 -6.88 17.50
N PRO A 76 -9.32 -6.65 18.83
CA PRO A 76 -9.97 -5.45 19.36
C PRO A 76 -9.15 -4.73 20.45
N GLY A 77 -9.16 -3.39 20.38
CA GLY A 77 -9.19 -2.49 21.55
C GLY A 77 -7.97 -2.38 22.47
N LYS A 78 -7.01 -1.50 22.11
CA LYS A 78 -6.38 -0.46 22.98
C LYS A 78 -5.27 0.21 22.18
N LEU A 79 -5.20 1.54 22.29
CA LEU A 79 -4.20 2.40 21.66
C LEU A 79 -2.78 1.96 22.06
N GLN A 80 -2.17 1.06 21.29
CA GLN A 80 -0.73 1.03 21.11
C GLN A 80 -0.44 1.81 19.82
N ARG A 81 0.54 2.71 19.85
CA ARG A 81 1.11 3.36 18.65
C ARG A 81 1.65 2.25 17.75
N ILE A 82 0.79 1.67 16.91
CA ILE A 82 1.18 0.70 15.89
C ILE A 82 2.10 1.48 14.96
N HIS A 83 3.37 1.07 14.89
CA HIS A 83 4.32 1.54 13.90
C HIS A 83 3.67 1.33 12.52
N TYR A 84 3.12 2.41 11.97
CA TYR A 84 2.34 2.38 10.76
C TYR A 84 3.22 1.85 9.62
N LYS A 85 2.88 0.65 9.14
CA LYS A 85 3.36 0.08 7.88
C LYS A 85 3.14 1.13 6.79
N ASN A 86 4.17 1.78 6.31
CA ASN A 86 4.09 2.90 5.37
C ASN A 86 3.98 2.39 3.93
N THR A 87 3.10 1.41 3.73
CA THR A 87 2.75 0.88 2.42
C THR A 87 2.24 1.99 1.53
N ASP A 88 2.44 1.87 0.22
CA ASP A 88 1.76 2.73 -0.77
C ASP A 88 0.26 2.86 -0.50
N TYR A 89 -0.36 1.85 0.13
CA TYR A 89 -1.73 1.93 0.62
C TYR A 89 -1.92 2.98 1.73
N VAL A 90 -1.07 3.03 2.77
CA VAL A 90 -1.18 4.04 3.85
C VAL A 90 -0.92 5.44 3.31
N LYS A 91 0.12 5.62 2.48
CA LYS A 91 0.40 6.90 1.81
C LYS A 91 -0.76 7.35 0.93
N ARG A 92 -1.29 6.44 0.09
CA ARG A 92 -2.45 6.69 -0.77
C ARG A 92 -3.69 7.03 0.04
N ARG A 93 -4.00 6.24 1.08
CA ARG A 93 -5.13 6.50 1.98
C ARG A 93 -5.02 7.88 2.60
N TYR A 94 -3.86 8.25 3.12
CA TYR A 94 -3.61 9.57 3.66
C TYR A 94 -3.78 10.68 2.61
N ASN A 95 -3.24 10.50 1.40
CA ASN A 95 -3.36 11.46 0.32
C ASN A 95 -4.81 11.66 -0.14
N ILE A 96 -5.62 10.59 -0.17
CA ILE A 96 -7.06 10.68 -0.48
C ILE A 96 -7.81 11.45 0.60
N LEU A 97 -7.53 11.16 1.87
CA LEU A 97 -8.11 11.90 3.00
C LEU A 97 -7.70 13.38 2.95
N LEU A 98 -6.44 13.67 2.63
CA LEU A 98 -5.93 15.05 2.51
C LEU A 98 -6.58 15.79 1.34
N ARG A 99 -6.70 15.15 0.17
CA ARG A 99 -7.41 15.69 -1.01
C ARG A 99 -8.84 16.06 -0.67
N ASP A 100 -9.52 15.19 0.08
CA ASP A 100 -10.91 15.36 0.49
C ASP A 100 -11.05 16.22 1.75
N ASN A 101 -9.98 16.89 2.19
CA ASN A 101 -9.89 17.73 3.39
C ASN A 101 -10.49 17.06 4.64
N PHE A 102 -10.22 15.77 4.82
CA PHE A 102 -10.74 14.94 5.91
C PHE A 102 -12.26 15.10 6.07
N THR A 103 -12.98 15.15 4.95
CA THR A 103 -14.42 15.40 4.89
C THR A 103 -15.10 14.30 4.08
N CYS A 104 -16.20 13.76 4.62
CA CYS A 104 -17.07 12.85 3.89
C CYS A 104 -17.63 13.57 2.66
N GLN A 105 -17.34 13.02 1.48
CA GLN A 105 -17.72 13.64 0.22
C GLN A 105 -19.22 13.46 -0.10
N ALA A 106 -19.96 12.65 0.67
CA ALA A 106 -21.41 12.54 0.55
C ALA A 106 -22.16 13.57 1.40
N CYS A 107 -21.88 13.63 2.71
CA CYS A 107 -22.68 14.42 3.66
C CYS A 107 -21.95 15.61 4.30
N GLY A 108 -20.64 15.76 4.06
CA GLY A 108 -19.87 16.89 4.57
C GLY A 108 -19.39 16.77 6.02
N VAL A 109 -19.66 15.66 6.72
CA VAL A 109 -19.11 15.46 8.07
C VAL A 109 -17.58 15.35 8.01
N THR A 110 -16.89 16.01 8.94
CA THR A 110 -15.43 16.02 9.02
C THR A 110 -14.90 15.11 10.12
N ALA A 111 -13.65 14.68 10.01
CA ALA A 111 -12.94 14.14 11.17
C ALA A 111 -12.64 15.27 12.19
N PRO A 112 -12.64 14.99 13.51
CA PRO A 112 -12.88 13.70 14.16
C PRO A 112 -14.38 13.43 14.48
N SER A 113 -15.30 14.30 14.05
CA SER A 113 -16.73 14.21 14.37
C SER A 113 -17.38 12.89 13.89
N ALA A 114 -16.82 12.27 12.85
CA ALA A 114 -17.14 10.90 12.47
C ALA A 114 -15.88 10.16 11.95
N PRO A 115 -15.81 8.82 12.09
CA PRO A 115 -14.78 8.03 11.45
C PRO A 115 -14.92 8.10 9.93
N LEU A 116 -13.78 8.20 9.23
CA LEU A 116 -13.71 8.28 7.77
C LEU A 116 -13.01 7.07 7.16
N GLU A 117 -13.51 6.64 6.02
CA GLU A 117 -13.08 5.51 5.24
C GLU A 117 -12.82 5.94 3.79
N VAL A 118 -11.88 5.27 3.14
CA VAL A 118 -11.61 5.42 1.72
C VAL A 118 -12.29 4.26 1.01
N SER A 119 -13.21 4.59 0.12
CA SER A 119 -13.99 3.62 -0.67
C SER A 119 -13.72 3.83 -2.16
N ASN A 120 -13.91 2.79 -2.97
CA ASN A 120 -13.78 2.91 -4.42
C ASN A 120 -15.08 3.45 -5.05
N ILE A 121 -14.95 4.37 -6.00
CA ILE A 121 -16.11 4.88 -6.75
C ILE A 121 -16.66 3.74 -7.63
N ILE A 122 -15.81 3.11 -8.44
CA ILE A 122 -16.13 1.84 -9.10
C ILE A 122 -15.57 0.69 -8.26
N PRO A 123 -16.38 -0.22 -7.70
CA PRO A 123 -15.91 -1.38 -6.95
C PRO A 123 -14.96 -2.25 -7.76
N LEU A 124 -13.99 -2.87 -7.08
CA LEU A 124 -13.03 -3.79 -7.72
C LEU A 124 -13.72 -5.01 -8.35
N SER A 125 -14.80 -5.48 -7.73
CA SER A 125 -15.63 -6.58 -8.26
C SER A 125 -16.27 -6.26 -9.62
N LEU A 126 -16.45 -4.97 -9.94
CA LEU A 126 -17.05 -4.48 -11.18
C LEU A 126 -16.00 -3.92 -12.15
N GLY A 127 -14.73 -4.25 -11.94
CA GLY A 127 -13.62 -3.83 -12.81
C GLY A 127 -12.97 -2.49 -12.45
N GLY A 128 -13.31 -1.91 -11.30
CA GLY A 128 -12.61 -0.74 -10.77
C GLY A 128 -11.16 -1.02 -10.40
N ASN A 129 -10.37 0.04 -10.24
CA ASN A 129 -8.95 -0.03 -9.85
C ASN A 129 -8.69 0.63 -8.48
N THR A 130 -7.46 0.57 -7.98
CA THR A 130 -7.09 1.14 -6.66
C THR A 130 -6.38 2.49 -6.77
N THR A 131 -6.59 3.24 -7.86
CA THR A 131 -5.96 4.56 -8.02
C THR A 131 -6.66 5.62 -7.17
N ILE A 132 -6.01 6.79 -7.05
CA ILE A 132 -6.56 7.92 -6.28
C ILE A 132 -7.84 8.44 -6.93
N GLU A 133 -7.90 8.42 -8.26
CA GLU A 133 -9.05 8.87 -9.06
C GLU A 133 -10.27 8.00 -8.83
N ASN A 134 -10.09 6.69 -8.64
CA ASN A 134 -11.18 5.76 -8.31
C ASN A 134 -11.43 5.64 -6.79
N SER A 135 -10.95 6.58 -5.98
CA SER A 135 -11.09 6.53 -4.52
C SER A 135 -11.76 7.78 -3.97
N ILE A 136 -12.61 7.64 -2.95
CA ILE A 136 -13.39 8.71 -2.33
C ILE A 136 -13.48 8.54 -0.81
N THR A 137 -13.44 9.64 -0.06
CA THR A 137 -13.58 9.64 1.40
C THR A 137 -15.06 9.68 1.82
N LEU A 138 -15.49 8.73 2.65
CA LEU A 138 -16.84 8.64 3.20
C LEU A 138 -16.81 8.43 4.72
N CYS A 139 -17.83 8.90 5.43
CA CYS A 139 -18.06 8.44 6.80
C CYS A 139 -18.67 7.03 6.79
N SER A 140 -18.55 6.31 7.91
CA SER A 140 -19.07 4.93 8.03
C SER A 140 -20.55 4.80 7.66
N ASN A 141 -21.39 5.78 8.02
CA ASN A 141 -22.81 5.79 7.69
C ASN A 141 -23.05 5.94 6.17
N CYS A 142 -22.39 6.89 5.52
CA CYS A 142 -22.52 7.09 4.08
C CYS A 142 -21.91 5.94 3.28
N HIS A 143 -20.80 5.36 3.75
CA HIS A 143 -20.19 4.20 3.12
C HIS A 143 -21.15 3.00 3.10
N LYS A 144 -21.72 2.65 4.26
CA LYS A 144 -22.69 1.56 4.37
C LYS A 144 -23.97 1.83 3.58
N GLY A 145 -24.50 3.06 3.64
CA GLY A 145 -25.71 3.43 2.89
C GLY A 145 -25.51 3.33 1.38
N ARG A 146 -24.33 3.70 0.90
CA ARG A 146 -23.95 3.56 -0.50
C ARG A 146 -23.82 2.10 -0.92
N GLU A 147 -23.17 1.26 -0.12
CA GLU A 147 -23.03 -0.17 -0.41
C GLU A 147 -24.40 -0.86 -0.56
N LEU A 148 -25.36 -0.53 0.32
CA LEU A 148 -26.74 -0.99 0.21
C LEU A 148 -27.40 -0.51 -1.08
N GLN A 149 -27.32 0.79 -1.39
CA GLN A 149 -27.91 1.33 -2.62
C GLN A 149 -27.34 0.65 -3.88
N ILE A 150 -26.03 0.47 -3.97
CA ILE A 150 -25.39 -0.21 -5.11
C ILE A 150 -25.86 -1.66 -5.21
N SER A 151 -26.03 -2.34 -4.07
CA SER A 151 -26.50 -3.73 -4.06
C SER A 151 -27.97 -3.87 -4.51
N GLU A 152 -28.81 -2.86 -4.24
CA GLU A 152 -30.24 -2.90 -4.55
C GLU A 152 -30.58 -2.35 -5.94
N SER A 153 -29.89 -1.31 -6.39
CA SER A 153 -30.22 -0.55 -7.61
C SER A 153 -29.08 -0.47 -8.62
N GLY A 154 -27.92 -1.05 -8.32
CA GLY A 154 -26.75 -1.00 -9.19
C GLY A 154 -25.99 0.33 -9.14
N LEU A 155 -24.92 0.41 -9.93
CA LEU A 155 -24.03 1.58 -10.01
C LEU A 155 -24.62 2.75 -10.80
N GLU A 156 -25.58 2.52 -11.69
CA GLU A 156 -26.18 3.57 -12.53
C GLU A 156 -26.77 4.70 -11.68
N ASP A 157 -27.29 4.35 -10.51
CA ASP A 157 -27.88 5.29 -9.57
C ASP A 157 -26.92 5.81 -8.48
N ASP A 158 -25.66 5.38 -8.49
CA ASP A 158 -24.67 5.81 -7.51
C ASP A 158 -24.41 7.32 -7.57
N ILE A 159 -24.36 7.94 -6.38
CA ILE A 159 -24.17 9.38 -6.24
C ILE A 159 -22.84 9.86 -6.84
N PHE A 160 -21.77 9.06 -6.76
CA PHE A 160 -20.45 9.45 -7.26
C PHE A 160 -20.29 9.18 -8.75
N VAL A 161 -20.84 8.08 -9.26
CA VAL A 161 -20.94 7.85 -10.71
C VAL A 161 -21.64 9.02 -11.40
N LYS A 162 -22.82 9.42 -10.90
CA LYS A 162 -23.57 10.57 -11.43
C LYS A 162 -22.82 11.89 -11.26
N ARG A 163 -22.24 12.14 -10.08
CA ARG A 163 -21.53 13.39 -9.80
C ARG A 163 -20.30 13.59 -10.69
N PHE A 164 -19.59 12.52 -11.01
CA PHE A 164 -18.37 12.56 -11.81
C PHE A 164 -18.61 12.25 -13.30
N ASN A 165 -19.85 12.06 -13.72
CA ASN A 165 -20.22 11.69 -15.09
C ASN A 165 -19.39 10.50 -15.60
N ILE A 166 -19.25 9.45 -14.79
CA ILE A 166 -18.45 8.28 -15.15
C ILE A 166 -19.21 7.47 -16.20
N ASP A 167 -18.57 7.24 -17.35
CA ASP A 167 -19.09 6.30 -18.34
C ASP A 167 -18.93 4.87 -17.82
N LEU A 168 -20.06 4.17 -17.72
CA LEU A 168 -20.08 2.80 -17.23
C LEU A 168 -19.84 1.77 -18.35
N SER A 169 -19.77 2.17 -19.63
CA SER A 169 -19.58 1.25 -20.75
C SER A 169 -18.30 0.41 -20.66
N ASP A 170 -17.28 0.93 -19.96
CA ASP A 170 -15.97 0.32 -19.82
C ASP A 170 -15.88 -0.70 -18.66
N TYR A 171 -16.92 -0.80 -17.82
CA TYR A 171 -16.93 -1.62 -16.61
C TYR A 171 -17.86 -2.84 -16.77
N ARG A 172 -17.45 -3.99 -16.24
CA ARG A 172 -18.14 -5.27 -16.45
C ARG A 172 -19.39 -5.42 -15.58
N ASP A 173 -20.45 -5.93 -16.20
CA ASP A 173 -21.68 -6.50 -15.63
C ASP A 173 -22.36 -5.66 -14.53
N LEU A 174 -23.24 -4.74 -14.95
CA LEU A 174 -24.22 -4.03 -14.11
C LEU A 174 -25.46 -4.89 -13.80
N LYS A 175 -25.32 -6.22 -13.70
CA LYS A 175 -26.43 -7.15 -13.45
C LYS A 175 -26.16 -8.10 -12.31
#